data_AF-A0A9W6T7B4-F1
#
_entry.id   AF-A0A9W6T7B4-F1
#
_cell.length_a   1.000
_cell.length_b   1.000
_cell.length_c   1.000
_cell.angle_alpha   90.00
_cell.angle_beta   90.00
_cell.angle_gamma   90.00
#
_symmetry.space_group_name_H-M   'P 1'
#
loop_
_entity.id
_entity.type
_entity.pdbx_description
1 polymer ?
#
loop_
_entity_poly.entity_id
_entity_poly.type
_entity_poly.pdbx_seq_one_letter_code
_entity_poly.pdbx_strand_id
1 'polypeptide(L)'
;MLENKNVLTTKNEKIMHDYNEVMLRLNKVTAENNRLVKNVEELNDKYNELKDSKQTSTEKVDSIKNRCEELSMRCRESETRVEMLEEELADTRSMLQERTRETGTMRKLLMDSEESNDQKMKEITAKLNRLFEEKEKIETDSTLSIKRKQREIDEIKMKLEAMENEIETLKIEKDAMAKELQKAKELGANTANSLQHQKDISNDQISVQLTNDKLLDGLRESLTESEGRVRELESLVGVLKRNNEESSEKLVRVYKKYKVLSQQYKATRSHRRESVNSVDSSSPMNSRKGSMVNMSISEDQQSPQNGLSSRDTAAGVSNSNKASNEESYKEKVEYIKNVLLGFLEHKEQRAMLLPVVKTLLLLDNNDEKRFLSSIAS
;
A
#
# COMPACT_ATOMS: atom_id res chain seq x y z
N MET A 1 -22.77 -203.70 -2.57
CA MET A 1 -23.99 -202.86 -2.72
C MET A 1 -24.24 -202.00 -1.48
N LEU A 2 -24.77 -202.55 -0.37
CA LEU A 2 -25.10 -201.74 0.83
C LEU A 2 -23.91 -200.95 1.40
N GLU A 3 -22.73 -201.57 1.49
CA GLU A 3 -21.55 -200.94 2.12
C GLU A 3 -21.07 -199.69 1.37
N ASN A 4 -20.92 -199.77 0.04
CA ASN A 4 -20.64 -198.59 -0.79
C ASN A 4 -21.71 -197.50 -0.64
N LYS A 5 -22.99 -197.87 -0.43
CA LYS A 5 -24.05 -196.87 -0.19
C LYS A 5 -23.81 -196.13 1.14
N ASN A 6 -23.43 -196.83 2.21
CA ASN A 6 -23.14 -196.21 3.52
C ASN A 6 -21.85 -195.37 3.50
N VAL A 7 -20.83 -195.79 2.75
CA VAL A 7 -19.61 -194.98 2.52
C VAL A 7 -19.94 -193.72 1.70
N LEU A 8 -20.85 -193.82 0.72
CA LEU A 8 -21.31 -192.67 -0.04
C LEU A 8 -22.19 -191.71 0.78
N THR A 9 -23.10 -192.20 1.64
CA THR A 9 -23.90 -191.32 2.50
C THR A 9 -23.03 -190.60 3.52
N THR A 10 -22.15 -191.30 4.23
CA THR A 10 -21.23 -190.67 5.21
C THR A 10 -20.23 -189.72 4.57
N LYS A 11 -19.80 -189.96 3.33
CA LYS A 11 -19.01 -188.97 2.56
C LYS A 11 -19.85 -187.76 2.14
N ASN A 12 -21.11 -187.97 1.74
CA ASN A 12 -22.03 -186.89 1.39
C ASN A 12 -22.40 -186.02 2.60
N GLU A 13 -22.61 -186.64 3.77
CA GLU A 13 -22.84 -185.95 5.05
C GLU A 13 -21.64 -185.07 5.45
N LYS A 14 -20.41 -185.56 5.28
CA LYS A 14 -19.19 -184.75 5.47
C LYS A 14 -19.11 -183.59 4.48
N ILE A 15 -19.30 -183.84 3.19
CA ILE A 15 -19.31 -182.78 2.16
C ILE A 15 -20.39 -181.72 2.46
N MET A 16 -21.57 -182.12 2.94
CA MET A 16 -22.63 -181.20 3.37
C MET A 16 -22.24 -180.41 4.63
N HIS A 17 -21.52 -181.02 5.58
CA HIS A 17 -20.99 -180.32 6.76
C HIS A 17 -19.92 -179.30 6.36
N ASP A 18 -18.93 -179.70 5.57
CA ASP A 18 -17.85 -178.86 5.06
C ASP A 18 -18.41 -177.69 4.21
N TYR A 19 -19.40 -177.96 3.35
CA TYR A 19 -20.12 -176.95 2.58
C TYR A 19 -20.85 -175.94 3.48
N ASN A 20 -21.55 -176.41 4.50
CA ASN A 20 -22.24 -175.53 5.46
C ASN A 20 -21.25 -174.69 6.26
N GLU A 21 -20.08 -175.24 6.64
CA GLU A 21 -19.04 -174.49 7.34
C GLU A 21 -18.40 -173.43 6.43
N VAL A 22 -18.08 -173.79 5.19
CA VAL A 22 -17.57 -172.84 4.17
C VAL A 22 -18.60 -171.75 3.87
N MET A 23 -19.88 -172.07 3.78
CA MET A 23 -20.96 -171.11 3.58
C MET A 23 -21.10 -170.16 4.78
N LEU A 24 -20.97 -170.66 6.01
CA LEU A 24 -21.00 -169.84 7.22
C LEU A 24 -19.76 -168.91 7.32
N ARG A 25 -18.57 -169.42 6.96
CA ARG A 25 -17.35 -168.61 6.82
C ARG A 25 -17.50 -167.53 5.73
N LEU A 26 -18.05 -167.88 4.57
CA LEU A 26 -18.30 -166.95 3.46
C LEU A 26 -19.30 -165.85 3.87
N ASN A 27 -20.40 -166.21 4.53
CA ASN A 27 -21.38 -165.25 5.06
C ASN A 27 -20.73 -164.30 6.09
N LYS A 28 -19.87 -164.82 6.98
CA LYS A 28 -19.13 -163.99 7.94
C LYS A 28 -18.19 -163.02 7.24
N VAL A 29 -17.36 -163.48 6.29
CA VAL A 29 -16.45 -162.62 5.52
C VAL A 29 -17.22 -161.60 4.69
N THR A 30 -18.39 -161.95 4.14
CA THR A 30 -19.25 -161.02 3.41
C THR A 30 -19.83 -159.94 4.33
N ALA A 31 -20.26 -160.30 5.54
CA ALA A 31 -20.73 -159.34 6.54
C ALA A 31 -19.59 -158.43 7.05
N GLU A 32 -18.39 -158.97 7.25
CA GLU A 32 -17.20 -158.19 7.62
C GLU A 32 -16.77 -157.25 6.49
N ASN A 33 -16.78 -157.69 5.24
CA ASN A 33 -16.50 -156.84 4.07
C ASN A 33 -17.55 -155.71 3.93
N ASN A 34 -18.84 -156.03 4.03
CA ASN A 34 -19.91 -155.02 4.02
C ASN A 34 -19.78 -154.00 5.18
N ARG A 35 -19.23 -154.41 6.32
CA ARG A 35 -18.91 -153.48 7.42
C ARG A 35 -17.68 -152.63 7.12
N LEU A 36 -16.64 -153.20 6.52
CA LEU A 36 -15.43 -152.46 6.12
C LEU A 36 -15.73 -151.43 5.02
N VAL A 37 -16.57 -151.77 4.03
CA VAL A 37 -17.05 -150.83 3.01
C VAL A 37 -17.75 -149.64 3.67
N LYS A 38 -18.72 -149.88 4.56
CA LYS A 38 -19.38 -148.80 5.31
C LYS A 38 -18.42 -147.95 6.15
N ASN A 39 -17.45 -148.57 6.82
CA ASN A 39 -16.43 -147.83 7.57
C ASN A 39 -15.57 -146.94 6.66
N VAL A 40 -15.31 -147.37 5.40
CA VAL A 40 -14.55 -146.61 4.41
C VAL A 40 -15.39 -145.47 3.81
N GLU A 41 -16.67 -145.72 3.51
CA GLU A 41 -17.65 -144.69 3.11
C GLU A 41 -17.75 -143.61 4.19
N GLU A 42 -18.04 -143.99 5.44
CA GLU A 42 -18.08 -143.08 6.58
C GLU A 42 -16.78 -142.28 6.80
N LEU A 43 -15.62 -142.89 6.54
CA LEU A 43 -14.32 -142.22 6.71
C LEU A 43 -14.02 -141.26 5.55
N ASN A 44 -14.45 -141.60 4.33
CA ASN A 44 -14.39 -140.73 3.16
C ASN A 44 -15.30 -139.51 3.34
N ASP A 45 -16.51 -139.69 3.86
CA ASP A 45 -17.44 -138.59 4.10
C ASP A 45 -16.89 -137.63 5.16
N LYS A 46 -16.40 -138.16 6.30
CA LYS A 46 -15.70 -137.37 7.33
C LYS A 46 -14.44 -136.67 6.81
N TYR A 47 -13.74 -137.27 5.84
CA TYR A 47 -12.60 -136.63 5.18
C TYR A 47 -13.04 -135.45 4.28
N ASN A 48 -14.14 -135.60 3.54
CA ASN A 48 -14.70 -134.53 2.71
C ASN A 48 -15.27 -133.39 3.57
N GLU A 49 -16.02 -133.68 4.63
CA GLU A 49 -16.47 -132.68 5.62
C GLU A 49 -15.29 -131.90 6.21
N LEU A 50 -14.21 -132.59 6.60
CA LEU A 50 -13.00 -131.96 7.14
C LEU A 50 -12.26 -131.11 6.09
N LYS A 51 -12.23 -131.55 4.84
CA LYS A 51 -11.64 -130.83 3.71
C LYS A 51 -12.41 -129.54 3.39
N ASP A 52 -13.74 -129.60 3.36
CA ASP A 52 -14.59 -128.44 3.07
C ASP A 52 -14.62 -127.45 4.25
N SER A 53 -14.60 -127.98 5.49
CA SER A 53 -14.37 -127.19 6.71
C SER A 53 -13.00 -126.48 6.68
N LYS A 54 -11.93 -127.18 6.25
CA LYS A 54 -10.61 -126.57 6.06
C LYS A 54 -10.61 -125.51 4.96
N GLN A 55 -11.28 -125.75 3.83
CA GLN A 55 -11.36 -124.78 2.74
C GLN A 55 -12.09 -123.50 3.19
N THR A 56 -13.29 -123.63 3.75
CA THR A 56 -14.05 -122.47 4.25
C THR A 56 -13.37 -121.78 5.44
N SER A 57 -12.53 -122.46 6.21
CA SER A 57 -11.65 -121.83 7.20
C SER A 57 -10.48 -121.08 6.55
N THR A 58 -9.96 -121.53 5.42
CA THR A 58 -8.88 -120.85 4.67
C THR A 58 -9.43 -119.57 4.03
N GLU A 59 -10.58 -119.64 3.36
CA GLU A 59 -11.28 -118.49 2.77
C GLU A 59 -11.60 -117.40 3.81
N LYS A 60 -11.92 -117.80 5.05
CA LYS A 60 -12.11 -116.86 6.18
C LYS A 60 -10.80 -116.21 6.62
N VAL A 61 -9.68 -116.95 6.66
CA VAL A 61 -8.36 -116.40 6.97
C VAL A 61 -7.91 -115.40 5.91
N ASP A 62 -8.10 -115.71 4.63
CA ASP A 62 -7.77 -114.79 3.53
C ASP A 62 -8.64 -113.53 3.55
N SER A 63 -9.95 -113.66 3.85
CA SER A 63 -10.85 -112.52 4.04
C SER A 63 -10.43 -111.63 5.22
N ILE A 64 -10.04 -112.23 6.36
CA ILE A 64 -9.49 -111.50 7.51
C ILE A 64 -8.17 -110.81 7.15
N LYS A 65 -7.27 -111.49 6.43
CA LYS A 65 -5.98 -110.94 5.97
C LYS A 65 -6.18 -109.72 5.08
N ASN A 66 -7.07 -109.81 4.07
CA ASN A 66 -7.39 -108.69 3.18
C ASN A 66 -7.96 -107.49 3.97
N ARG A 67 -8.81 -107.75 4.98
CA ARG A 67 -9.32 -106.69 5.88
C ARG A 67 -8.23 -106.09 6.77
N CYS A 68 -7.28 -106.88 7.25
CA CYS A 68 -6.12 -106.37 8.00
C CYS A 68 -5.21 -105.51 7.12
N GLU A 69 -5.02 -105.87 5.85
CA GLU A 69 -4.28 -105.06 4.87
C GLU A 69 -5.01 -103.75 4.55
N GLU A 70 -6.33 -103.78 4.33
CA GLU A 70 -7.15 -102.58 4.13
C GLU A 70 -7.09 -101.63 5.34
N LEU A 71 -7.24 -102.16 6.56
CA LEU A 71 -7.11 -101.39 7.78
C LEU A 71 -5.70 -100.81 7.96
N SER A 72 -4.66 -101.54 7.53
CA SER A 72 -3.27 -101.04 7.54
C SER A 72 -3.03 -99.92 6.53
N MET A 73 -3.68 -99.94 5.37
CA MET A 73 -3.64 -98.84 4.40
C MET A 73 -4.35 -97.61 4.96
N ARG A 74 -5.59 -97.77 5.45
CA ARG A 74 -6.37 -96.70 6.10
C ARG A 74 -5.64 -96.07 7.31
N CYS A 75 -4.86 -96.86 8.06
CA CYS A 75 -4.02 -96.36 9.15
C CYS A 75 -2.93 -95.41 8.62
N ARG A 76 -2.16 -95.84 7.61
CA ARG A 76 -1.12 -95.03 6.96
C ARG A 76 -1.65 -93.79 6.25
N GLU A 77 -2.81 -93.88 5.62
CA GLU A 77 -3.52 -92.73 5.03
C GLU A 77 -3.92 -91.72 6.11
N SER A 78 -4.33 -92.18 7.29
CA SER A 78 -4.62 -91.33 8.43
C SER A 78 -3.37 -90.74 9.08
N GLU A 79 -2.27 -91.51 9.15
CA GLU A 79 -0.96 -91.05 9.63
C GLU A 79 -0.42 -89.94 8.72
N THR A 80 -0.34 -90.18 7.41
CA THR A 80 0.06 -89.18 6.40
C THR A 80 -0.84 -87.93 6.44
N ARG A 81 -2.14 -88.11 6.73
CA ARG A 81 -3.07 -86.98 6.90
C ARG A 81 -2.82 -86.19 8.18
N VAL A 82 -2.36 -86.81 9.26
CA VAL A 82 -1.91 -86.10 10.46
C VAL A 82 -0.63 -85.34 10.17
N GLU A 83 0.36 -85.96 9.51
CA GLU A 83 1.62 -85.32 9.11
C GLU A 83 1.38 -84.04 8.28
N MET A 84 0.56 -84.11 7.22
CA MET A 84 0.19 -82.92 6.42
C MET A 84 -0.51 -81.82 7.25
N LEU A 85 -1.37 -82.20 8.21
CA LEU A 85 -2.05 -81.24 9.08
C LEU A 85 -1.09 -80.64 10.12
N GLU A 86 -0.04 -81.36 10.54
CA GLU A 86 1.01 -80.84 11.41
C GLU A 86 1.95 -79.89 10.64
N GLU A 87 2.21 -80.13 9.35
CA GLU A 87 2.91 -79.21 8.44
C GLU A 87 2.11 -77.91 8.20
N GLU A 88 0.83 -78.01 7.80
CA GLU A 88 -0.06 -76.83 7.66
C GLU A 88 -0.14 -75.99 8.95
N LEU A 89 -0.12 -76.67 10.10
CA LEU A 89 -0.16 -76.06 11.43
C LEU A 89 1.20 -75.45 11.85
N ALA A 90 2.32 -75.97 11.34
CA ALA A 90 3.64 -75.37 11.49
C ALA A 90 3.80 -74.11 10.62
N ASP A 91 3.37 -74.16 9.36
CA ASP A 91 3.41 -73.03 8.43
C ASP A 91 2.53 -71.87 8.89
N THR A 92 1.30 -72.15 9.33
CA THR A 92 0.41 -71.12 9.88
C THR A 92 0.94 -70.50 11.18
N ARG A 93 1.66 -71.26 12.02
CA ARG A 93 2.41 -70.71 13.17
C ARG A 93 3.57 -69.81 12.72
N SER A 94 4.33 -70.22 11.71
CA SER A 94 5.43 -69.43 11.15
C SER A 94 4.91 -68.09 10.59
N MET A 95 3.88 -68.13 9.75
CA MET A 95 3.23 -66.93 9.19
C MET A 95 2.67 -66.01 10.29
N LEU A 96 2.10 -66.57 11.36
CA LEU A 96 1.62 -65.78 12.50
C LEU A 96 2.78 -65.10 13.26
N GLN A 97 3.91 -65.79 13.42
CA GLN A 97 5.12 -65.23 14.03
C GLN A 97 5.72 -64.10 13.18
N GLU A 98 5.78 -64.28 11.86
CA GLU A 98 6.22 -63.24 10.91
C GLU A 98 5.31 -62.01 10.98
N ARG A 99 3.98 -62.18 10.85
CA ARG A 99 3.02 -61.07 10.96
C ARG A 99 3.04 -60.38 12.32
N THR A 100 3.36 -61.12 13.39
CA THR A 100 3.57 -60.55 14.73
C THR A 100 4.83 -59.69 14.78
N ARG A 101 5.94 -60.14 14.15
CA ARG A 101 7.19 -59.39 14.01
C ARG A 101 6.99 -58.14 13.15
N GLU A 102 6.33 -58.25 12.00
CA GLU A 102 5.96 -57.13 11.13
C GLU A 102 5.13 -56.09 11.88
N THR A 103 4.10 -56.52 12.62
CA THR A 103 3.26 -55.65 13.45
C THR A 103 4.05 -55.03 14.62
N GLY A 104 5.11 -55.69 15.09
CA GLY A 104 6.11 -55.08 15.97
C GLY A 104 6.88 -53.95 15.28
N THR A 105 7.43 -54.20 14.09
CA THR A 105 8.19 -53.19 13.33
C THR A 105 7.34 -52.01 12.86
N MET A 106 6.09 -52.24 12.44
CA MET A 106 5.15 -51.17 12.06
C MET A 106 4.82 -50.29 13.25
N ARG A 107 4.54 -50.86 14.43
CA ARG A 107 4.32 -50.07 15.66
C ARG A 107 5.55 -49.26 16.06
N LYS A 108 6.77 -49.80 15.90
CA LYS A 108 8.00 -49.02 16.15
C LYS A 108 8.13 -47.86 15.16
N LEU A 109 7.98 -48.11 13.85
CA LEU A 109 8.11 -47.06 12.82
C LEU A 109 7.04 -45.97 12.96
N LEU A 110 5.83 -46.32 13.41
CA LEU A 110 4.81 -45.34 13.79
C LEU A 110 5.27 -44.50 14.99
N MET A 111 5.73 -45.11 16.08
CA MET A 111 6.21 -44.40 17.26
C MET A 111 7.42 -43.49 16.95
N ASP A 112 8.41 -43.99 16.19
CA ASP A 112 9.58 -43.22 15.75
C ASP A 112 9.16 -42.01 14.87
N SER A 113 8.12 -42.18 14.04
CA SER A 113 7.55 -41.12 13.19
C SER A 113 6.76 -40.09 14.00
N GLU A 114 5.92 -40.55 14.92
CA GLU A 114 5.15 -39.74 15.87
C GLU A 114 6.09 -38.88 16.71
N GLU A 115 7.13 -39.46 17.34
CA GLU A 115 8.14 -38.72 18.10
C GLU A 115 8.84 -37.65 17.24
N SER A 116 9.22 -37.98 15.99
CA SER A 116 9.82 -36.98 15.08
C SER A 116 8.87 -35.84 14.73
N ASN A 117 7.56 -36.11 14.63
CA ASN A 117 6.55 -35.09 14.32
C ASN A 117 6.22 -34.25 15.55
N ASP A 118 6.15 -34.87 16.73
CA ASP A 118 6.03 -34.22 18.02
C ASP A 118 7.21 -33.25 18.27
N GLN A 119 8.43 -33.67 17.92
CA GLN A 119 9.63 -32.83 17.99
C GLN A 119 9.55 -31.64 17.00
N LYS A 120 9.14 -31.87 15.75
CA LYS A 120 8.90 -30.79 14.77
C LYS A 120 7.83 -29.81 15.27
N MET A 121 6.75 -30.30 15.87
CA MET A 121 5.68 -29.48 16.44
C MET A 121 6.15 -28.65 17.64
N LYS A 122 6.95 -29.23 18.54
CA LYS A 122 7.61 -28.51 19.65
C LYS A 122 8.54 -27.42 19.11
N GLU A 123 9.32 -27.70 18.06
CA GLU A 123 10.18 -26.70 17.42
C GLU A 123 9.42 -25.59 16.69
N ILE A 124 8.34 -25.91 15.98
CA ILE A 124 7.50 -24.92 15.30
C ILE A 124 6.81 -24.03 16.34
N THR A 125 6.28 -24.62 17.42
CA THR A 125 5.69 -23.87 18.54
C THR A 125 6.72 -22.97 19.22
N ALA A 126 7.94 -23.45 19.45
CA ALA A 126 9.02 -22.63 20.02
C ALA A 126 9.48 -21.49 19.08
N LYS A 127 9.52 -21.72 17.76
CA LYS A 127 9.79 -20.68 16.75
C LYS A 127 8.66 -19.64 16.72
N LEU A 128 7.40 -20.10 16.75
CA LEU A 128 6.20 -19.26 16.79
C LEU A 128 6.16 -18.39 18.06
N ASN A 129 6.42 -18.94 19.24
CA ASN A 129 6.46 -18.18 20.50
C ASN A 129 7.55 -17.10 20.47
N ARG A 130 8.76 -17.42 19.98
CA ARG A 130 9.84 -16.42 19.81
C ARG A 130 9.46 -15.29 18.84
N LEU A 131 8.74 -15.59 17.76
CA LEU A 131 8.24 -14.57 16.83
C LEU A 131 7.13 -13.71 17.45
N PHE A 132 6.33 -14.25 18.37
CA PHE A 132 5.39 -13.45 19.17
C PHE A 132 6.11 -12.56 20.19
N GLU A 133 7.11 -13.08 20.90
CA GLU A 133 7.97 -12.30 21.82
C GLU A 133 8.70 -11.16 21.07
N GLU A 134 9.26 -11.44 19.90
CA GLU A 134 9.91 -10.44 19.04
C GLU A 134 8.91 -9.40 18.50
N LYS A 135 7.73 -9.84 18.05
CA LYS A 135 6.65 -8.92 17.64
C LYS A 135 6.23 -8.00 18.79
N GLU A 136 5.97 -8.54 19.98
CA GLU A 136 5.56 -7.76 21.15
C GLU A 136 6.64 -6.75 21.55
N LYS A 137 7.91 -7.15 21.48
CA LYS A 137 9.04 -6.24 21.69
C LYS A 137 9.09 -5.12 20.65
N ILE A 138 8.96 -5.44 19.36
CA ILE A 138 8.96 -4.43 18.28
C ILE A 138 7.74 -3.49 18.40
N GLU A 139 6.58 -4.01 18.80
CA GLU A 139 5.35 -3.23 19.00
C GLU A 139 5.45 -2.30 20.22
N THR A 140 6.05 -2.76 21.33
CA THR A 140 6.32 -1.92 22.50
C THR A 140 7.41 -0.88 22.24
N ASP A 141 8.54 -1.24 21.61
CA ASP A 141 9.58 -0.28 21.19
C ASP A 141 9.04 0.76 20.19
N SER A 142 8.19 0.35 19.25
CA SER A 142 7.52 1.23 18.29
C SER A 142 6.56 2.21 18.98
N THR A 143 5.67 1.74 19.85
CA THR A 143 4.75 2.62 20.59
C THR A 143 5.48 3.57 21.55
N LEU A 144 6.62 3.17 22.11
CA LEU A 144 7.51 4.06 22.88
C LEU A 144 8.20 5.10 21.98
N SER A 145 8.63 4.72 20.78
CA SER A 145 9.21 5.64 19.78
C SER A 145 8.19 6.69 19.32
N ILE A 146 6.96 6.26 19.01
CA ILE A 146 5.83 7.14 18.67
C ILE A 146 5.55 8.12 19.82
N LYS A 147 5.49 7.64 21.08
CA LYS A 147 5.29 8.50 22.26
C LYS A 147 6.43 9.50 22.50
N ARG A 148 7.68 9.18 22.12
CA ARG A 148 8.80 10.14 22.14
C ARG A 148 8.63 11.19 21.04
N LYS A 149 8.40 10.76 19.80
CA LYS A 149 8.23 11.65 18.64
C LYS A 149 7.02 12.57 18.78
N GLN A 150 5.92 12.11 19.40
CA GLN A 150 4.78 12.96 19.74
C GLN A 150 5.19 14.10 20.69
N ARG A 151 5.96 13.82 21.74
CA ARG A 151 6.46 14.85 22.66
C ARG A 151 7.41 15.83 21.97
N GLU A 152 8.31 15.34 21.11
CA GLU A 152 9.18 16.21 20.30
C GLU A 152 8.36 17.14 19.37
N ILE A 153 7.30 16.61 18.74
CA ILE A 153 6.38 17.39 17.91
C ILE A 153 5.66 18.46 18.75
N ASP A 154 5.13 18.10 19.92
CA ASP A 154 4.37 19.03 20.76
C ASP A 154 5.28 20.09 21.41
N GLU A 155 6.51 19.73 21.79
CA GLU A 155 7.55 20.72 22.17
C GLU A 155 7.89 21.69 21.03
N ILE A 156 7.96 21.21 19.78
CA ILE A 156 8.23 22.05 18.61
C ILE A 156 7.03 22.96 18.33
N LYS A 157 5.78 22.49 18.48
CA LYS A 157 4.58 23.34 18.39
C LYS A 157 4.59 24.43 19.45
N MET A 158 4.85 24.11 20.72
CA MET A 158 4.92 25.12 21.78
C MET A 158 5.99 26.19 21.50
N LYS A 159 7.13 25.80 20.91
CA LYS A 159 8.19 26.73 20.49
C LYS A 159 7.77 27.56 19.26
N LEU A 160 7.05 26.96 18.30
CA LEU A 160 6.47 27.66 17.15
C LEU A 160 5.45 28.70 17.61
N GLU A 161 4.45 28.29 18.40
CA GLU A 161 3.42 29.16 18.97
C GLU A 161 4.04 30.31 19.78
N ALA A 162 5.07 30.04 20.59
CA ALA A 162 5.79 31.08 21.32
C ALA A 162 6.47 32.11 20.38
N MET A 163 7.15 31.65 19.33
CA MET A 163 7.77 32.54 18.34
C MET A 163 6.74 33.26 17.47
N GLU A 164 5.59 32.65 17.16
CA GLU A 164 4.49 33.30 16.42
C GLU A 164 3.85 34.42 17.24
N ASN A 165 3.64 34.20 18.56
CA ASN A 165 3.22 35.24 19.50
C ASN A 165 4.25 36.37 19.62
N GLU A 166 5.56 36.06 19.71
CA GLU A 166 6.64 37.07 19.74
C GLU A 166 6.70 37.88 18.44
N ILE A 167 6.51 37.22 17.29
CA ILE A 167 6.39 37.88 15.98
C ILE A 167 5.13 38.76 15.92
N GLU A 168 4.03 38.39 16.57
CA GLU A 168 2.84 39.24 16.67
C GLU A 168 3.05 40.45 17.57
N THR A 169 3.66 40.30 18.76
CA THR A 169 3.99 41.46 19.61
C THR A 169 4.96 42.41 18.92
N LEU A 170 6.00 41.90 18.25
CA LEU A 170 6.93 42.72 17.47
C LEU A 170 6.27 43.42 16.26
N LYS A 171 5.23 42.83 15.64
CA LYS A 171 4.42 43.53 14.62
C LYS A 171 3.60 44.67 15.26
N ILE A 172 2.96 44.42 16.40
CA ILE A 172 2.16 45.42 17.12
C ILE A 172 3.04 46.60 17.57
N GLU A 173 4.22 46.32 18.13
CA GLU A 173 5.22 47.33 18.50
C GLU A 173 5.72 48.11 17.28
N LYS A 174 6.07 47.43 16.18
CA LYS A 174 6.47 48.07 14.92
C LYS A 174 5.38 49.00 14.38
N ASP A 175 4.12 48.57 14.41
CA ASP A 175 2.99 49.38 13.93
C ASP A 175 2.65 50.53 14.88
N ALA A 176 2.91 50.40 16.18
CA ALA A 176 2.84 51.49 17.14
C ALA A 176 3.96 52.52 16.87
N MET A 177 5.21 52.08 16.76
CA MET A 177 6.36 52.91 16.41
C MET A 177 6.20 53.59 15.04
N ALA A 178 5.58 52.92 14.06
CA ALA A 178 5.26 53.51 12.76
C ALA A 178 4.23 54.64 12.88
N LYS A 179 3.19 54.48 13.73
CA LYS A 179 2.20 55.53 14.03
C LYS A 179 2.81 56.70 14.81
N GLU A 180 3.75 56.45 15.72
CA GLU A 180 4.48 57.52 16.42
C GLU A 180 5.43 58.27 15.48
N LEU A 181 6.15 57.55 14.62
CA LEU A 181 7.02 58.15 13.59
C LEU A 181 6.19 58.93 12.56
N GLN A 182 4.98 58.48 12.23
CA GLN A 182 4.01 59.26 11.45
C GLN A 182 3.59 60.54 12.18
N LYS A 183 3.15 60.47 13.44
CA LYS A 183 2.80 61.66 14.24
C LYS A 183 3.98 62.64 14.36
N ALA A 184 5.20 62.13 14.54
CA ALA A 184 6.41 62.95 14.59
C ALA A 184 6.72 63.61 13.23
N LYS A 185 6.47 62.93 12.11
CA LYS A 185 6.52 63.52 10.76
C LYS A 185 5.41 64.54 10.53
N GLU A 186 4.20 64.32 11.02
CA GLU A 186 3.08 65.26 10.91
C GLU A 186 3.34 66.52 11.75
N LEU A 187 3.84 66.38 12.98
CA LEU A 187 4.32 67.50 13.81
C LEU A 187 5.53 68.21 13.17
N GLY A 188 6.46 67.46 12.57
CA GLY A 188 7.58 67.99 11.80
C GLY A 188 7.14 68.77 10.56
N ALA A 189 6.14 68.27 9.83
CA ALA A 189 5.55 68.95 8.68
C ALA A 189 4.75 70.19 9.12
N ASN A 190 3.98 70.11 10.21
CA ASN A 190 3.21 71.24 10.73
C ASN A 190 4.12 72.36 11.29
N THR A 191 5.23 72.01 11.93
CA THR A 191 6.25 72.98 12.36
C THR A 191 7.05 73.53 11.19
N ALA A 192 7.40 72.71 10.18
CA ALA A 192 8.01 73.19 8.94
C ALA A 192 7.08 74.14 8.16
N ASN A 193 5.79 73.80 8.04
CA ASN A 193 4.77 74.64 7.41
C ASN A 193 4.57 75.94 8.19
N SER A 194 4.59 75.89 9.52
CA SER A 194 4.51 77.09 10.38
C SER A 194 5.76 77.97 10.25
N LEU A 195 6.95 77.38 10.19
CA LEU A 195 8.22 78.08 9.92
C LEU A 195 8.28 78.65 8.50
N GLN A 196 7.67 77.97 7.52
CA GLN A 196 7.57 78.48 6.16
C GLN A 196 6.57 79.64 6.09
N HIS A 197 5.39 79.52 6.69
CA HIS A 197 4.43 80.62 6.80
C HIS A 197 5.03 81.83 7.54
N GLN A 198 5.85 81.60 8.57
CA GLN A 198 6.61 82.65 9.27
C GLN A 198 7.70 83.28 8.38
N LYS A 199 8.37 82.51 7.52
CA LYS A 199 9.30 83.04 6.50
C LYS A 199 8.58 83.84 5.42
N ASP A 200 7.41 83.39 4.99
CA ASP A 200 6.61 84.06 3.95
C ASP A 200 6.08 85.41 4.49
N ILE A 201 5.57 85.43 5.73
CA ILE A 201 5.24 86.68 6.46
C ILE A 201 6.48 87.59 6.59
N SER A 202 7.66 87.03 6.85
CA SER A 202 8.90 87.82 6.93
C SER A 202 9.34 88.36 5.56
N ASN A 203 9.12 87.61 4.47
CA ASN A 203 9.38 88.07 3.10
C ASN A 203 8.41 89.19 2.69
N ASP A 204 7.13 89.10 3.08
CA ASP A 204 6.16 90.17 2.84
C ASP A 204 6.47 91.43 3.67
N GLN A 205 6.99 91.29 4.90
CA GLN A 205 7.51 92.44 5.65
C GLN A 205 8.72 93.08 4.96
N ILE A 206 9.63 92.28 4.39
CA ILE A 206 10.78 92.77 3.62
C ILE A 206 10.34 93.44 2.31
N SER A 207 9.31 92.93 1.63
CA SER A 207 8.78 93.54 0.40
C SER A 207 8.06 94.86 0.66
N VAL A 208 7.37 94.97 1.81
CA VAL A 208 6.78 96.23 2.32
C VAL A 208 7.86 97.22 2.75
N GLN A 209 9.00 96.77 3.29
CA GLN A 209 10.16 97.67 3.51
C GLN A 209 10.74 98.17 2.18
N LEU A 210 11.04 97.28 1.22
CA LEU A 210 11.60 97.67 -0.09
C LEU A 210 10.69 98.60 -0.91
N THR A 211 9.37 98.57 -0.70
CA THR A 211 8.44 99.51 -1.35
C THR A 211 8.39 100.86 -0.64
N ASN A 212 8.48 100.89 0.70
CA ASN A 212 8.65 102.13 1.46
C ASN A 212 10.00 102.81 1.18
N ASP A 213 11.10 102.05 1.07
CA ASP A 213 12.42 102.60 0.74
C ASP A 213 12.43 103.24 -0.65
N LYS A 214 11.82 102.59 -1.66
CA LYS A 214 11.65 103.18 -3.00
C LYS A 214 10.78 104.44 -3.00
N LEU A 215 9.78 104.51 -2.12
CA LEU A 215 8.93 105.69 -1.96
C LEU A 215 9.68 106.82 -1.23
N LEU A 216 10.51 106.49 -0.23
CA LEU A 216 11.43 107.42 0.43
C LEU A 216 12.51 107.94 -0.52
N ASP A 217 13.07 107.11 -1.39
CA ASP A 217 14.05 107.55 -2.39
C ASP A 217 13.40 108.41 -3.48
N GLY A 218 12.17 108.11 -3.91
CA GLY A 218 11.40 109.02 -4.77
C GLY A 218 11.08 110.37 -4.10
N LEU A 219 10.81 110.38 -2.80
CA LEU A 219 10.66 111.61 -2.02
C LEU A 219 11.99 112.36 -1.84
N ARG A 220 13.12 111.66 -1.70
CA ARG A 220 14.46 112.25 -1.66
C ARG A 220 14.86 112.85 -3.00
N GLU A 221 14.59 112.18 -4.12
CA GLU A 221 14.90 112.67 -5.46
C GLU A 221 14.09 113.95 -5.75
N SER A 222 12.79 113.93 -5.46
CA SER A 222 11.91 115.12 -5.47
C SER A 222 12.40 116.25 -4.54
N LEU A 223 12.90 115.92 -3.34
CA LEU A 223 13.50 116.90 -2.43
C LEU A 223 14.79 117.49 -3.02
N THR A 224 15.67 116.69 -3.62
CA THR A 224 16.90 117.20 -4.25
C THR A 224 16.61 118.03 -5.51
N GLU A 225 15.55 117.72 -6.26
CA GLU A 225 15.09 118.53 -7.39
C GLU A 225 14.50 119.88 -6.89
N SER A 226 13.83 119.86 -5.73
CA SER A 226 13.38 121.06 -5.02
C SER A 226 14.54 121.92 -4.50
N GLU A 227 15.54 121.30 -3.85
CA GLU A 227 16.77 121.99 -3.41
C GLU A 227 17.56 122.58 -4.60
N GLY A 228 17.58 121.88 -5.74
CA GLY A 228 18.13 122.39 -7.00
C GLY A 228 17.43 123.68 -7.43
N ARG A 229 16.09 123.67 -7.51
CA ARG A 229 15.27 124.85 -7.82
C ARG A 229 15.47 125.99 -6.80
N VAL A 230 15.66 125.69 -5.51
CA VAL A 230 16.01 126.71 -4.50
C VAL A 230 17.36 127.35 -4.80
N ARG A 231 18.41 126.57 -5.10
CA ARG A 231 19.73 127.11 -5.46
C ARG A 231 19.72 127.91 -6.76
N GLU A 232 18.89 127.52 -7.73
CA GLU A 232 18.67 128.30 -8.95
C GLU A 232 17.98 129.64 -8.65
N LEU A 233 16.97 129.65 -7.76
CA LEU A 233 16.31 130.88 -7.31
C LEU A 233 17.25 131.78 -6.48
N GLU A 234 18.09 131.22 -5.61
CA GLU A 234 19.13 131.96 -4.87
C GLU A 234 20.17 132.58 -5.81
N SER A 235 20.61 131.82 -6.82
CA SER A 235 21.49 132.31 -7.89
C SER A 235 20.84 133.45 -8.67
N LEU A 236 19.57 133.30 -9.05
CA LEU A 236 18.79 134.34 -9.74
C LEU A 236 18.61 135.59 -8.88
N VAL A 237 18.36 135.45 -7.57
CA VAL A 237 18.34 136.57 -6.60
C VAL A 237 19.71 137.25 -6.51
N GLY A 238 20.82 136.49 -6.53
CA GLY A 238 22.17 137.05 -6.57
C GLY A 238 22.48 137.85 -7.84
N VAL A 239 22.02 137.37 -9.00
CA VAL A 239 22.13 138.09 -10.29
C VAL A 239 21.23 139.33 -10.31
N LEU A 240 19.98 139.21 -9.86
CA LEU A 240 19.05 140.34 -9.74
C LEU A 240 19.57 141.41 -8.78
N LYS A 241 20.22 141.02 -7.67
CA LYS A 241 20.82 141.96 -6.73
C LYS A 241 21.98 142.75 -7.38
N ARG A 242 22.90 142.07 -8.08
CA ARG A 242 23.96 142.75 -8.86
C ARG A 242 23.38 143.68 -9.94
N ASN A 243 22.37 143.23 -10.68
CA ASN A 243 21.74 144.05 -11.72
C ASN A 243 20.99 145.25 -11.12
N ASN A 244 20.40 145.11 -9.93
CA ASN A 244 19.78 146.21 -9.19
C ASN A 244 20.82 147.20 -8.63
N GLU A 245 21.98 146.72 -8.16
CA GLU A 245 23.11 147.58 -7.75
C GLU A 245 23.68 148.33 -8.96
N GLU A 246 23.88 147.67 -10.10
CA GLU A 246 24.33 148.31 -11.35
C GLU A 246 23.26 149.29 -11.90
N SER A 247 21.97 148.97 -11.77
CA SER A 247 20.84 149.84 -12.11
C SER A 247 20.76 151.05 -11.18
N SER A 248 21.07 150.88 -9.88
CA SER A 248 21.17 151.96 -8.91
C SER A 248 22.32 152.90 -9.24
N GLU A 249 23.50 152.39 -9.61
CA GLU A 249 24.59 153.23 -10.12
C GLU A 249 24.23 153.95 -11.43
N LYS A 250 23.56 153.25 -12.36
CA LYS A 250 23.03 153.86 -13.59
C LYS A 250 22.02 154.96 -13.25
N LEU A 251 21.15 154.78 -12.26
CA LEU A 251 20.23 155.79 -11.74
C LEU A 251 20.95 156.97 -11.09
N VAL A 252 22.01 156.77 -10.30
CA VAL A 252 22.80 157.87 -9.73
C VAL A 252 23.53 158.67 -10.83
N ARG A 253 24.07 157.98 -11.85
CA ARG A 253 24.66 158.61 -13.05
C ARG A 253 23.61 159.36 -13.88
N VAL A 254 22.42 158.78 -14.05
CA VAL A 254 21.29 159.41 -14.75
C VAL A 254 20.74 160.58 -13.96
N TYR A 255 20.60 160.52 -12.63
CA TYR A 255 20.10 161.62 -11.80
C TYR A 255 21.02 162.85 -11.88
N LYS A 256 22.35 162.64 -11.88
CA LYS A 256 23.34 163.70 -12.12
C LYS A 256 23.19 164.33 -13.52
N LYS A 257 22.94 163.53 -14.58
CA LYS A 257 22.68 164.04 -15.94
C LYS A 257 21.29 164.70 -16.09
N TYR A 258 20.28 164.15 -15.43
CA TYR A 258 18.89 164.61 -15.46
C TYR A 258 18.73 165.96 -14.75
N LYS A 259 19.49 166.22 -13.68
CA LYS A 259 19.54 167.56 -13.05
C LYS A 259 20.02 168.65 -14.02
N VAL A 260 20.93 168.32 -14.93
CA VAL A 260 21.42 169.24 -16.00
C VAL A 260 20.41 169.33 -17.14
N LEU A 261 19.86 168.19 -17.60
CA LEU A 261 18.95 168.15 -18.74
C LEU A 261 17.53 168.67 -18.42
N SER A 262 17.08 168.58 -17.17
CA SER A 262 15.79 169.11 -16.68
C SER A 262 15.71 170.65 -16.78
N GLN A 263 16.85 171.35 -16.67
CA GLN A 263 16.90 172.79 -16.94
C GLN A 263 16.67 173.12 -18.42
N GLN A 264 16.98 172.21 -19.35
CA GLN A 264 16.78 172.41 -20.79
C GLN A 264 15.41 171.91 -21.28
N TYR A 265 14.88 170.82 -20.74
CA TYR A 265 13.61 170.23 -21.22
C TYR A 265 12.33 170.94 -20.77
N LYS A 266 12.43 172.09 -20.07
CA LYS A 266 11.33 173.06 -19.97
C LYS A 266 10.98 173.73 -21.32
N ALA A 267 11.84 173.64 -22.34
CA ALA A 267 11.70 174.37 -23.60
C ALA A 267 10.81 173.70 -24.67
N THR A 268 10.70 172.36 -24.68
CA THR A 268 9.95 171.61 -25.72
C THR A 268 9.13 170.50 -25.09
N ARG A 269 7.85 170.76 -24.76
CA ARG A 269 6.69 170.74 -25.68
C ARG A 269 6.12 169.33 -25.91
N SER A 270 5.23 168.94 -24.98
CA SER A 270 3.96 168.24 -25.22
C SER A 270 3.93 166.82 -25.80
N HIS A 271 2.75 166.20 -25.60
CA HIS A 271 2.17 165.08 -26.36
C HIS A 271 2.61 163.64 -26.06
N ARG A 272 1.60 162.90 -25.55
CA ARG A 272 1.10 161.61 -26.06
C ARG A 272 1.83 160.29 -25.70
N ARG A 273 1.11 159.52 -24.85
CA ARG A 273 0.44 158.23 -25.18
C ARG A 273 1.29 156.93 -25.37
N GLU A 274 0.95 155.93 -24.53
CA GLU A 274 0.20 154.71 -24.94
C GLU A 274 0.96 153.46 -25.49
N SER A 275 0.96 152.39 -24.67
CA SER A 275 0.51 151.02 -25.02
C SER A 275 1.48 149.91 -25.54
N VAL A 276 0.91 148.70 -25.56
CA VAL A 276 1.18 147.43 -26.30
C VAL A 276 2.40 146.49 -26.00
N ASN A 277 2.06 145.26 -25.53
CA ASN A 277 2.32 143.93 -26.17
C ASN A 277 3.76 143.30 -26.17
N SER A 278 4.01 141.99 -26.39
CA SER A 278 3.20 140.72 -26.47
C SER A 278 4.07 139.43 -26.62
N VAL A 279 3.45 138.23 -26.52
CA VAL A 279 3.87 136.87 -27.02
C VAL A 279 5.18 136.24 -26.44
N ASP A 280 5.53 134.93 -26.58
CA ASP A 280 4.98 133.85 -27.42
C ASP A 280 5.06 132.38 -26.83
N SER A 281 4.32 131.51 -27.53
CA SER A 281 3.81 130.13 -27.43
C SER A 281 4.73 128.88 -27.35
N SER A 282 4.06 127.71 -27.19
CA SER A 282 4.27 126.38 -27.88
C SER A 282 4.54 125.10 -27.03
N SER A 283 4.47 123.90 -27.64
CA SER A 283 4.34 122.53 -27.04
C SER A 283 4.97 121.47 -28.02
N PRO A 284 4.61 120.13 -28.13
CA PRO A 284 3.97 119.10 -27.28
C PRO A 284 4.61 117.64 -27.39
N MET A 285 3.89 116.57 -26.96
CA MET A 285 3.77 115.17 -27.57
C MET A 285 4.52 113.88 -27.08
N ASN A 286 3.71 112.79 -26.91
CA ASN A 286 3.81 111.37 -27.37
C ASN A 286 4.22 110.13 -26.47
N SER A 287 4.12 108.89 -27.03
CA SER A 287 3.78 107.60 -26.35
C SER A 287 4.32 106.26 -26.98
N ARG A 288 4.20 105.09 -26.28
CA ARG A 288 4.28 103.63 -26.71
C ARG A 288 3.90 102.70 -25.49
N LYS A 289 3.12 101.57 -25.52
CA LYS A 289 3.22 100.17 -26.08
C LYS A 289 4.37 99.29 -25.50
N GLY A 290 4.26 97.97 -25.17
CA GLY A 290 3.24 96.85 -25.15
C GLY A 290 3.94 95.48 -24.82
N SER A 291 3.41 94.22 -24.76
CA SER A 291 2.06 93.55 -24.77
C SER A 291 2.20 91.98 -24.59
N MET A 292 1.08 91.19 -24.48
CA MET A 292 0.90 89.69 -24.67
C MET A 292 1.43 88.68 -23.59
N VAL A 293 0.94 87.42 -23.35
CA VAL A 293 -0.17 86.49 -23.82
C VAL A 293 -0.34 85.35 -22.75
N ASN A 294 -1.51 84.92 -22.18
CA ASN A 294 -2.69 84.13 -22.65
C ASN A 294 -2.49 82.57 -22.74
N MET A 295 -3.37 81.61 -22.33
CA MET A 295 -4.66 81.58 -21.55
C MET A 295 -5.26 80.12 -21.37
N SER A 296 -5.94 79.80 -20.23
CA SER A 296 -7.01 78.76 -19.95
C SER A 296 -6.75 77.22 -20.12
N ILE A 297 -7.59 76.19 -19.79
CA ILE A 297 -8.96 76.01 -19.17
C ILE A 297 -9.23 74.54 -18.64
N SER A 298 -10.17 74.32 -17.68
CA SER A 298 -10.99 73.10 -17.32
C SER A 298 -10.40 71.65 -17.18
N GLU A 299 -11.06 70.59 -16.66
CA GLU A 299 -12.01 70.36 -15.52
C GLU A 299 -12.31 68.82 -15.36
N ASP A 300 -12.22 68.29 -14.13
CA ASP A 300 -12.87 67.12 -13.47
C ASP A 300 -13.06 65.67 -14.05
N GLN A 301 -13.13 64.71 -13.10
CA GLN A 301 -13.87 63.40 -13.03
C GLN A 301 -13.40 62.01 -13.58
N GLN A 302 -13.38 61.06 -12.60
CA GLN A 302 -13.79 59.63 -12.59
C GLN A 302 -12.87 58.44 -13.04
N SER A 303 -13.06 57.34 -12.30
CA SER A 303 -12.46 55.98 -12.38
C SER A 303 -13.36 55.01 -13.20
N PRO A 304 -13.13 53.67 -13.38
CA PRO A 304 -12.86 52.67 -12.32
C PRO A 304 -12.01 51.41 -12.66
N GLN A 305 -11.81 50.59 -11.62
CA GLN A 305 -11.58 49.12 -11.55
C GLN A 305 -11.04 48.33 -12.76
N ASN A 306 -10.11 47.42 -12.47
CA ASN A 306 -10.21 46.03 -12.93
C ASN A 306 -9.52 45.06 -11.96
N GLY A 307 -9.95 43.79 -11.94
CA GLY A 307 -9.34 42.71 -11.17
C GLY A 307 -9.30 41.42 -11.99
N LEU A 308 -8.39 40.50 -11.68
CA LEU A 308 -8.22 39.22 -12.39
C LEU A 308 -7.62 38.15 -11.47
N SER A 309 -7.86 36.89 -11.79
CA SER A 309 -7.50 35.72 -10.96
C SER A 309 -7.11 34.52 -11.82
N SER A 310 -6.69 33.45 -11.15
CA SER A 310 -6.37 32.11 -11.67
C SER A 310 -5.02 31.91 -12.39
N ARG A 311 -4.36 30.80 -12.02
CA ARG A 311 -3.40 30.05 -12.85
C ARG A 311 -3.19 28.65 -12.27
N ASP A 312 -3.89 27.66 -12.82
CA ASP A 312 -3.53 26.24 -12.68
C ASP A 312 -2.25 25.90 -13.44
N THR A 313 -1.50 24.87 -13.02
CA THR A 313 -0.82 23.94 -13.93
C THR A 313 -0.41 22.63 -13.22
N ALA A 314 -0.55 21.50 -13.92
CA ALA A 314 -0.58 20.15 -13.32
C ALA A 314 0.76 19.37 -13.34
N ALA A 315 0.91 18.43 -12.39
CA ALA A 315 1.64 17.16 -12.50
C ALA A 315 1.32 16.27 -11.26
N GLY A 316 1.38 14.92 -11.28
CA GLY A 316 1.71 14.04 -12.41
C GLY A 316 2.33 12.69 -11.99
N VAL A 317 1.77 11.96 -11.01
CA VAL A 317 2.30 10.67 -10.51
C VAL A 317 1.15 9.65 -10.47
N SER A 318 0.97 8.80 -11.50
CA SER A 318 1.73 7.59 -11.86
C SER A 318 1.28 6.35 -11.07
N ASN A 319 0.59 5.44 -11.78
CA ASN A 319 -0.14 4.29 -11.25
C ASN A 319 0.69 3.00 -11.42
N SER A 320 1.02 2.29 -10.34
CA SER A 320 2.06 1.22 -10.33
C SER A 320 1.58 -0.17 -9.91
N ASN A 321 0.29 -0.50 -10.07
CA ASN A 321 -0.30 -1.76 -9.58
C ASN A 321 -0.71 -2.78 -10.67
N LYS A 322 -0.10 -2.74 -11.87
CA LYS A 322 -0.50 -3.62 -12.99
C LYS A 322 0.40 -4.83 -13.25
N ALA A 323 1.71 -4.74 -13.00
CA ALA A 323 2.65 -5.83 -13.28
C ALA A 323 2.59 -6.99 -12.27
N SER A 324 2.48 -6.69 -10.97
CA SER A 324 2.48 -7.66 -9.87
C SER A 324 1.30 -8.65 -9.90
N ASN A 325 0.20 -8.30 -10.57
CA ASN A 325 -0.93 -9.21 -10.74
C ASN A 325 -0.63 -10.33 -11.75
N GLU A 326 0.06 -10.05 -12.87
CA GLU A 326 0.28 -11.05 -13.91
C GLU A 326 1.20 -12.19 -13.45
N GLU A 327 2.24 -11.89 -12.68
CA GLU A 327 3.07 -12.91 -12.03
C GLU A 327 2.27 -13.73 -11.01
N SER A 328 1.44 -13.09 -10.19
CA SER A 328 0.58 -13.79 -9.23
C SER A 328 -0.49 -14.66 -9.90
N TYR A 329 -1.03 -14.24 -11.05
CA TYR A 329 -1.92 -15.09 -11.86
C TYR A 329 -1.16 -16.27 -12.47
N LYS A 330 0.05 -16.05 -12.97
CA LYS A 330 0.90 -17.10 -13.56
C LYS A 330 1.28 -18.16 -12.51
N GLU A 331 1.70 -17.74 -11.32
CA GLU A 331 2.01 -18.63 -10.19
C GLU A 331 0.78 -19.45 -9.75
N LYS A 332 -0.39 -18.82 -9.64
CA LYS A 332 -1.67 -19.52 -9.37
C LYS A 332 -2.03 -20.53 -10.46
N VAL A 333 -1.85 -20.18 -11.73
CA VAL A 333 -2.09 -21.09 -12.87
C VAL A 333 -1.10 -22.25 -12.86
N GLU A 334 0.17 -22.03 -12.50
CA GLU A 334 1.19 -23.07 -12.43
C GLU A 334 0.96 -24.02 -11.24
N TYR A 335 0.53 -23.50 -10.09
CA TYR A 335 0.06 -24.31 -8.96
C TYR A 335 -1.17 -25.16 -9.34
N ILE A 336 -2.21 -24.56 -9.93
CA ILE A 336 -3.42 -25.27 -10.39
C ILE A 336 -3.05 -26.35 -11.41
N LYS A 337 -2.20 -26.04 -12.38
CA LYS A 337 -1.70 -27.00 -13.39
C LYS A 337 -1.05 -28.22 -12.74
N ASN A 338 -0.17 -28.01 -11.76
CA ASN A 338 0.54 -29.10 -11.09
C ASN A 338 -0.40 -29.97 -10.23
N VAL A 339 -1.36 -29.35 -9.53
CA VAL A 339 -2.40 -30.07 -8.76
C VAL A 339 -3.29 -30.91 -9.69
N LEU A 340 -3.80 -30.32 -10.78
CA LEU A 340 -4.63 -31.05 -11.74
C LEU A 340 -3.88 -32.18 -12.43
N LEU A 341 -2.57 -32.01 -12.72
CA LEU A 341 -1.75 -33.01 -13.38
C LEU A 341 -1.54 -34.26 -12.51
N GLY A 342 -1.17 -34.10 -11.23
CA GLY A 342 -0.94 -35.24 -10.33
C GLY A 342 -2.20 -36.09 -10.09
N PHE A 343 -3.37 -35.45 -9.99
CA PHE A 343 -4.65 -36.16 -9.91
C PHE A 343 -5.09 -36.83 -11.23
N LEU A 344 -4.60 -36.37 -12.39
CA LEU A 344 -4.87 -37.00 -13.69
C LEU A 344 -3.94 -38.20 -13.96
N GLU A 345 -2.71 -38.16 -13.44
CA GLU A 345 -1.71 -39.22 -13.52
C GLU A 345 -2.18 -40.49 -12.79
N HIS A 346 -2.73 -40.35 -11.57
CA HIS A 346 -3.29 -41.47 -10.82
C HIS A 346 -4.78 -41.72 -11.15
N LYS A 347 -5.06 -42.72 -12.01
CA LYS A 347 -6.43 -43.05 -12.47
C LYS A 347 -7.47 -43.16 -11.35
N GLU A 348 -7.12 -43.75 -10.22
CA GLU A 348 -8.00 -43.95 -9.06
C GLU A 348 -8.36 -42.64 -8.34
N GLN A 349 -7.46 -41.66 -8.37
CA GLN A 349 -7.63 -40.39 -7.66
C GLN A 349 -8.48 -39.37 -8.45
N ARG A 350 -8.77 -39.65 -9.73
CA ARG A 350 -9.59 -38.77 -10.60
C ARG A 350 -11.00 -38.51 -10.06
N ALA A 351 -11.56 -39.42 -9.27
CA ALA A 351 -12.83 -39.19 -8.58
C ALA A 351 -12.74 -38.09 -7.50
N MET A 352 -11.57 -37.94 -6.86
CA MET A 352 -11.32 -36.91 -5.83
C MET A 352 -10.97 -35.54 -6.42
N LEU A 353 -10.70 -35.45 -7.72
CA LEU A 353 -10.52 -34.19 -8.44
C LEU A 353 -11.84 -33.40 -8.59
N LEU A 354 -13.00 -34.07 -8.54
CA LEU A 354 -14.30 -33.46 -8.82
C LEU A 354 -14.64 -32.23 -7.95
N PRO A 355 -14.46 -32.24 -6.61
CA PRO A 355 -14.74 -31.06 -5.78
C PRO A 355 -13.73 -29.93 -6.02
N VAL A 356 -12.47 -30.27 -6.31
CA VAL A 356 -11.38 -29.31 -6.60
C VAL A 356 -11.66 -28.58 -7.91
N VAL A 357 -12.05 -29.31 -8.96
CA VAL A 357 -12.43 -28.74 -10.25
C VAL A 357 -13.74 -27.96 -10.17
N LYS A 358 -14.75 -28.44 -9.42
CA LYS A 358 -16.01 -27.71 -9.21
C LYS A 358 -15.81 -26.37 -8.48
N THR A 359 -14.90 -26.32 -7.49
CA THR A 359 -14.60 -25.09 -6.75
C THR A 359 -13.68 -24.12 -7.51
N LEU A 360 -12.73 -24.62 -8.32
CA LEU A 360 -11.84 -23.77 -9.13
C LEU A 360 -12.50 -23.19 -10.39
N LEU A 361 -13.42 -23.91 -11.02
CA LEU A 361 -14.03 -23.52 -12.31
C LEU A 361 -15.52 -23.14 -12.21
N LEU A 362 -16.10 -23.10 -11.01
CA LEU A 362 -17.51 -22.73 -10.76
C LEU A 362 -18.51 -23.52 -11.63
N LEU A 363 -18.25 -24.82 -11.81
CA LEU A 363 -18.98 -25.65 -12.77
C LEU A 363 -20.42 -25.96 -12.32
N ASP A 364 -21.35 -25.78 -13.26
CA ASP A 364 -22.73 -26.19 -13.10
C ASP A 364 -22.89 -27.72 -13.07
N ASN A 365 -23.99 -28.18 -12.46
CA ASN A 365 -24.30 -29.62 -12.30
C ASN A 365 -24.52 -30.38 -13.64
N ASN A 366 -24.49 -29.66 -14.77
CA ASN A 366 -24.58 -30.22 -16.12
C ASN A 366 -23.17 -30.49 -16.70
N ASP A 367 -22.23 -29.58 -16.45
CA ASP A 367 -20.83 -29.73 -16.87
C ASP A 367 -20.08 -30.73 -15.98
N GLU A 368 -20.44 -30.82 -14.70
CA GLU A 368 -19.98 -31.89 -13.79
C GLU A 368 -20.24 -33.29 -14.38
N LYS A 369 -21.42 -33.50 -15.01
CA LYS A 369 -21.77 -34.76 -15.66
C LYS A 369 -20.98 -35.01 -16.94
N ARG A 370 -20.74 -33.96 -17.75
CA ARG A 370 -19.87 -34.04 -18.94
C ARG A 370 -18.42 -34.32 -18.58
N PHE A 371 -17.96 -33.76 -17.47
CA PHE A 371 -16.63 -33.96 -16.93
C PHE A 371 -16.43 -35.39 -16.43
N LEU A 372 -17.37 -35.91 -15.63
CA LEU A 372 -17.36 -37.31 -15.19
C LEU A 372 -17.39 -38.31 -16.36
N SER A 373 -18.24 -38.11 -17.37
CA SER A 373 -18.27 -39.00 -18.54
C SER A 373 -16.99 -38.91 -19.39
N SER A 374 -16.29 -37.77 -19.39
CA SER A 374 -15.00 -37.59 -20.06
C SER A 374 -13.80 -38.13 -19.26
N ILE A 375 -13.96 -38.40 -17.97
CA ILE A 375 -12.93 -38.98 -17.08
C ILE A 375 -13.10 -40.50 -16.90
N ALA A 376 -14.31 -41.01 -17.12
CA ALA A 376 -14.66 -42.44 -17.03
C ALA A 376 -14.42 -43.22 -18.34
N SER A 377 -13.93 -42.56 -19.39
CA SER A 377 -13.40 -43.19 -20.62
C SER A 377 -11.86 -43.23 -20.58
#